data_AF-A0A392N2Q3-F1
#
_entry.id   AF-A0A392N2Q3-F1
#
_cell.length_a   1.000
_cell.length_b   1.000
_cell.length_c   1.000
_cell.angle_alpha   90.00
_cell.angle_beta   90.00
_cell.angle_gamma   90.00
#
_symmetry.space_group_name_H-M   'P 1'
#
loop_
_entity.id
_entity.type
_entity.pdbx_description
1 polymer ?
#
loop_
_entity_poly.entity_id
_entity_poly.type
_entity_poly.pdbx_seq_one_letter_code
_entity_poly.pdbx_strand_id
1 'polypeptide(L)'
;MIKTPHLIGLDARDDLYGMLPSSIRSGLRARLKGIGFCASDPVLAGEWKDALGRILGWLSPLAHNMIKWQSERSFEQQNLMPKTNVLLLQTLFFANKEKTEAAITELLVGLNYIWRFEREMTAKALFECANFNGFIKSTKT
;
A
#
# COMPACT_ATOMS: atom_id res chain seq x y z
N MET A 1 1.41 0.46 13.82
CA MET A 1 2.31 -0.06 12.77
C MET A 1 2.09 -1.56 12.67
N ILE A 2 1.47 -2.06 11.61
CA ILE A 2 1.27 -3.50 11.41
C ILE A 2 2.66 -4.08 11.13
N LYS A 3 3.13 -4.98 12.01
CA LYS A 3 4.53 -5.41 12.08
C LYS A 3 4.91 -6.53 11.10
N THR A 4 3.98 -7.00 10.26
CA THR A 4 4.16 -8.21 9.46
C THR A 4 3.23 -8.23 8.23
N PRO A 5 3.62 -7.61 7.10
CA PRO A 5 2.81 -7.60 5.87
C PRO A 5 2.56 -9.00 5.27
N HIS A 6 3.32 -10.02 5.68
CA HIS A 6 3.15 -11.43 5.29
C HIS A 6 1.99 -12.15 6.01
N LEU A 7 1.32 -11.52 6.99
CA LEU A 7 0.16 -12.10 7.70
C LEU A 7 -1.19 -11.76 7.07
N ILE A 8 -1.22 -10.92 6.03
CA ILE A 8 -2.46 -10.68 5.29
C ILE A 8 -2.65 -11.88 4.36
N GLY A 9 -3.49 -12.83 4.78
CA GLY A 9 -3.90 -13.97 3.96
C GLY A 9 -4.50 -13.50 2.63
N LEU A 10 -4.44 -14.36 1.60
CA LEU A 10 -5.00 -14.05 0.29
C LEU A 10 -6.46 -13.59 0.39
N ASP A 11 -7.25 -14.24 1.25
CA ASP A 11 -8.66 -13.90 1.50
C ASP A 11 -8.81 -12.48 2.08
N ALA A 12 -8.00 -12.12 3.09
CA ALA A 12 -8.03 -10.79 3.68
C ALA A 12 -7.59 -9.69 2.69
N ARG A 13 -6.69 -10.02 1.75
CA ARG A 13 -6.30 -9.11 0.67
C ARG A 13 -7.45 -8.91 -0.32
N ASP A 14 -8.14 -9.98 -0.69
CA ASP A 14 -9.27 -9.93 -1.61
C ASP A 14 -10.45 -9.18 -1.01
N ASP A 15 -10.72 -9.36 0.30
CA ASP A 15 -11.70 -8.57 1.05
C ASP A 15 -11.34 -7.08 1.05
N LEU A 16 -10.08 -6.73 1.37
CA LEU A 16 -9.60 -5.36 1.32
C LEU A 16 -9.74 -4.74 -0.08
N TYR A 17 -9.45 -5.51 -1.12
CA TYR A 17 -9.65 -5.07 -2.50
C TYR A 17 -11.15 -4.90 -2.81
N GLY A 18 -12.01 -5.77 -2.31
CA GLY A 18 -13.47 -5.69 -2.43
C GLY A 18 -14.06 -4.46 -1.75
N MET A 19 -13.44 -3.99 -0.65
CA MET A 19 -13.83 -2.78 0.07
C MET A 19 -13.45 -1.48 -0.67
N LEU A 20 -12.63 -1.54 -1.73
CA LEU A 20 -12.25 -0.34 -2.48
C LEU A 20 -13.39 0.17 -3.38
N PRO A 21 -13.57 1.50 -3.48
CA PRO A 21 -14.45 2.12 -4.48
C PRO A 21 -14.21 1.57 -5.89
N SER A 22 -15.29 1.44 -6.67
CA SER A 22 -15.24 0.91 -8.05
C SER A 22 -14.29 1.70 -8.96
N SER A 23 -14.18 3.01 -8.77
CA SER A 23 -13.27 3.92 -9.47
C SER A 23 -11.80 3.63 -9.19
N ILE A 24 -11.45 3.34 -7.93
CA ILE A 24 -10.09 2.96 -7.55
C ILE A 24 -9.75 1.59 -8.14
N ARG A 25 -10.67 0.62 -8.07
CA ARG A 25 -10.47 -0.71 -8.66
C ARG A 25 -10.28 -0.66 -10.17
N SER A 26 -11.07 0.14 -10.89
CA SER A 26 -10.94 0.29 -12.34
C SER A 26 -9.63 0.99 -12.70
N GLY A 27 -9.27 2.06 -11.99
CA GLY A 27 -7.99 2.77 -12.16
C GLY A 27 -6.78 1.87 -11.90
N LEU A 28 -6.81 1.09 -10.82
CA LEU A 28 -5.75 0.14 -10.50
C LEU A 28 -5.61 -0.95 -11.57
N ARG A 29 -6.73 -1.53 -12.01
CA ARG A 29 -6.73 -2.55 -13.07
C ARG A 29 -6.17 -2.00 -14.38
N ALA A 30 -6.52 -0.78 -14.75
CA ALA A 30 -6.01 -0.14 -15.96
C ALA A 30 -4.48 0.03 -15.90
N ARG A 31 -3.95 0.48 -14.74
CA ARG A 31 -2.51 0.66 -14.56
C ARG A 31 -1.74 -0.65 -14.46
N LEU A 32 -2.31 -1.69 -13.87
CA LEU A 32 -1.64 -2.99 -13.73
C LEU A 32 -1.70 -3.86 -15.00
N LYS A 33 -2.72 -3.70 -15.86
CA LYS A 33 -2.88 -4.51 -17.09
C LYS A 33 -1.77 -4.32 -18.12
N GLY A 34 -1.15 -3.15 -18.16
CA GLY A 34 -0.17 -2.79 -19.20
C GLY A 34 1.28 -3.13 -18.86
N ILE A 35 1.56 -3.62 -17.65
CA ILE A 35 2.93 -3.67 -17.18
C ILE A 35 3.35 -5.11 -16.92
N GLY A 36 4.10 -5.67 -17.88
CA GLY A 36 4.94 -6.84 -17.68
C GLY A 36 6.05 -6.51 -16.69
N PHE A 37 5.69 -6.35 -15.41
CA PHE A 37 6.61 -5.89 -14.37
C PHE A 37 7.47 -7.06 -13.88
N CYS A 38 8.62 -7.23 -14.52
CA CYS A 38 9.81 -7.68 -13.83
C CYS A 38 10.19 -6.57 -12.85
N ALA A 39 10.17 -6.84 -11.55
CA ALA A 39 10.43 -5.84 -10.53
C ALA A 39 11.85 -6.10 -10.03
N SER A 40 12.82 -5.77 -10.88
CA SER A 40 14.23 -6.10 -10.65
C SER A 40 15.10 -4.90 -10.36
N ASP A 41 14.58 -3.69 -10.57
CA ASP A 41 15.36 -2.45 -10.51
C ASP A 41 15.37 -1.90 -9.06
N PRO A 42 16.51 -1.96 -8.36
CA PRO A 42 16.63 -1.45 -7.00
C PRO A 42 16.52 0.08 -6.93
N VAL A 43 16.88 0.82 -7.98
CA VAL A 43 16.80 2.28 -8.00
C VAL A 43 15.33 2.69 -8.06
N LEU A 44 14.58 2.11 -8.99
CA LEU A 44 13.14 2.33 -9.10
C LEU A 44 12.40 1.90 -7.82
N ALA A 45 12.82 0.82 -7.16
CA ALA A 45 12.26 0.43 -5.86
C ALA A 45 12.50 1.49 -4.77
N GLY A 46 13.67 2.15 -4.78
CA GLY A 46 13.98 3.27 -3.90
C GLY A 46 13.07 4.48 -4.17
N GLU A 47 12.93 4.87 -5.44
CA GLU A 47 12.06 5.98 -5.85
C GLU A 47 10.59 5.72 -5.46
N TRP A 48 10.11 4.48 -5.62
CA TRP A 48 8.79 4.09 -5.16
C TRP A 48 8.65 4.22 -3.64
N LYS A 49 9.65 3.83 -2.84
CA LYS A 49 9.59 3.98 -1.38
C LYS A 49 9.45 5.46 -0.98
N ASP A 50 10.20 6.35 -1.61
CA ASP A 50 10.12 7.79 -1.36
C ASP A 50 8.78 8.37 -1.81
N ALA A 51 8.30 7.97 -2.99
CA ALA A 51 6.98 8.38 -3.51
C ALA A 51 5.85 7.93 -2.58
N LEU A 52 5.87 6.67 -2.11
CA LEU A 52 4.88 6.16 -1.15
C LEU A 52 4.90 6.97 0.16
N GLY A 53 6.08 7.33 0.66
CA GLY A 53 6.21 8.20 1.84
C GLY A 53 5.55 9.55 1.64
N ARG A 54 5.75 10.18 0.49
CA ARG A 54 5.12 11.47 0.14
C ARG A 54 3.61 11.37 0.00
N ILE A 55 3.12 10.32 -0.68
CA ILE A 55 1.68 10.08 -0.86
C ILE A 55 1.00 9.84 0.50
N LEU A 56 1.60 9.02 1.36
CA LEU A 56 1.08 8.78 2.71
C LEU A 56 1.11 10.05 3.56
N GLY A 57 2.16 10.86 3.47
CA GLY A 57 2.23 12.16 4.13
C GLY A 57 1.09 13.09 3.69
N TRP A 58 0.78 13.11 2.40
CA TRP A 58 -0.32 13.91 1.85
C TRP A 58 -1.71 13.37 2.23
N LEU A 59 -1.90 12.05 2.24
CA LEU A 59 -3.16 11.41 2.65
C LEU A 59 -3.40 11.43 4.16
N SER A 60 -2.33 11.57 4.96
CA SER A 60 -2.39 11.43 6.41
C SER A 60 -3.43 12.36 7.07
N PRO A 61 -3.44 13.69 6.85
CA PRO A 61 -4.43 14.57 7.48
C PRO A 61 -5.87 14.21 7.12
N LEU A 62 -6.12 13.82 5.86
CA LEU A 62 -7.42 13.39 5.39
C LEU A 62 -7.85 12.09 6.07
N ALA A 63 -6.96 11.10 6.16
CA ALA A 63 -7.24 9.82 6.80
C ALA A 63 -7.56 9.96 8.30
N HIS A 64 -6.77 10.76 9.03
CA HIS A 64 -7.03 11.04 10.45
C HIS A 64 -8.39 11.70 10.66
N ASN A 65 -8.72 12.65 9.79
CA ASN A 65 -10.02 13.31 9.79
C ASN A 65 -11.16 12.35 9.45
N MET A 66 -11.01 11.48 8.45
CA MET A 66 -12.03 10.48 8.13
C MET A 66 -12.29 9.50 9.28
N ILE A 67 -11.23 9.05 9.97
CA ILE A 67 -11.36 8.19 11.17
C ILE A 67 -12.13 8.93 12.26
N LYS A 68 -11.71 10.14 12.60
CA LYS A 68 -12.38 10.96 13.64
C LYS A 68 -13.83 11.27 13.30
N TRP A 69 -14.12 11.61 12.05
CA TRP A 69 -15.48 11.87 11.56
C TRP A 69 -16.39 10.65 11.67
N GLN A 70 -15.87 9.47 11.32
CA GLN A 70 -16.60 8.22 11.46
C GLN A 70 -16.85 7.91 12.94
N SER A 71 -15.85 8.13 13.78
CA SER A 71 -15.89 7.79 15.20
C SER A 71 -16.88 8.68 15.95
N GLU A 72 -16.89 9.99 15.71
CA GLU A 72 -17.86 10.97 16.27
C GLU A 72 -19.31 10.69 15.86
N ARG A 73 -19.55 9.98 14.75
CA ARG A 73 -20.88 9.57 14.29
C ARG A 73 -21.28 8.17 14.75
N SER A 74 -20.34 7.37 15.24
CA SER A 74 -20.64 6.10 15.88
C SER A 74 -21.39 6.37 17.20
N PHE A 75 -22.55 5.73 17.39
CA PHE A 75 -23.48 6.01 18.48
C PHE A 75 -22.83 5.86 19.88
N GLU A 76 -21.79 5.00 19.98
CA GLU A 76 -21.00 4.74 21.18
C GLU A 76 -20.07 5.90 21.59
N GLN A 77 -19.65 6.77 20.66
CA GLN A 77 -18.58 7.76 20.89
C GLN A 77 -19.04 9.22 20.91
N GLN A 78 -20.33 9.49 20.67
CA GLN A 78 -20.89 10.86 20.69
C GLN A 78 -20.72 11.59 22.03
N ASN A 79 -20.49 10.87 23.13
CA ASN A 79 -20.42 11.44 24.49
C ASN A 79 -19.01 11.81 24.98
N LEU A 80 -17.93 11.52 24.23
CA LEU A 80 -16.55 11.56 24.78
C LEU A 80 -15.60 12.56 24.12
N MET A 81 -15.93 13.13 22.95
CA MET A 81 -14.95 13.92 22.16
C MET A 81 -15.27 15.43 22.09
N PRO A 82 -14.29 16.32 22.33
CA PRO A 82 -14.46 17.77 22.16
C PRO A 82 -14.69 18.16 20.70
N LYS A 83 -15.63 19.09 20.46
CA LYS A 83 -16.05 19.58 19.13
C LYS A 83 -14.89 20.21 18.35
N THR A 84 -14.22 19.43 17.51
CA THR A 84 -13.22 19.92 16.53
C THR A 84 -13.82 19.99 15.10
N ASN A 85 -15.15 20.00 15.03
CA ASN A 85 -15.93 19.59 13.87
C ASN A 85 -15.77 20.53 12.67
N VAL A 86 -15.43 21.81 12.90
CA VAL A 86 -15.30 22.80 11.82
C VAL A 86 -14.12 22.48 10.90
N LEU A 87 -12.92 22.21 11.45
CA LEU A 87 -11.73 21.88 10.66
C LEU A 87 -11.86 20.54 9.92
N LEU A 88 -12.55 19.59 10.56
CA LEU A 88 -12.86 18.28 10.01
C LEU A 88 -13.79 18.39 8.80
N LEU A 89 -14.92 19.09 8.96
CA LEU A 89 -15.87 19.37 7.89
C LEU A 89 -15.19 20.14 6.76
N GLN A 90 -14.35 21.12 7.08
CA GLN A 90 -13.59 21.88 6.08
C GLN A 90 -12.66 20.98 5.28
N THR A 91 -11.90 20.09 5.93
CA THR A 91 -11.01 19.16 5.23
C THR A 91 -11.78 18.23 4.31
N LEU A 92 -12.92 17.68 4.74
CA LEU A 92 -13.76 16.81 3.92
C LEU A 92 -14.47 17.56 2.79
N PHE A 93 -14.93 18.78 3.06
CA PHE A 93 -15.62 19.63 2.08
C PHE A 93 -14.71 20.05 0.93
N PHE A 94 -13.44 20.37 1.24
CA PHE A 94 -12.45 20.73 0.24
C PHE A 94 -11.65 19.53 -0.30
N ALA A 95 -11.84 18.32 0.26
CA ALA A 95 -11.17 17.14 -0.25
C ALA A 95 -11.65 16.85 -1.67
N ASN A 96 -10.74 16.99 -2.63
CA ASN A 96 -11.01 16.59 -4.00
C ASN A 96 -11.00 15.05 -4.07
N LYS A 97 -12.19 14.47 -4.28
CA LYS A 97 -12.39 13.03 -4.38
C LYS A 97 -11.52 12.40 -5.47
N GLU A 98 -11.47 13.00 -6.65
CA GLU A 98 -10.71 12.47 -7.80
C GLU A 98 -9.21 12.45 -7.52
N LYS A 99 -8.66 13.54 -6.95
CA LYS A 99 -7.25 13.61 -6.53
C LYS A 99 -6.93 12.59 -5.44
N THR A 100 -7.85 12.39 -4.51
CA THR A 100 -7.69 11.42 -3.42
C THR A 100 -7.69 10.00 -3.96
N GLU A 101 -8.65 9.64 -4.80
CA GLU A 101 -8.74 8.32 -5.42
C GLU A 101 -7.56 8.03 -6.36
N ALA A 102 -7.06 9.05 -7.08
CA ALA A 102 -5.85 8.94 -7.88
C ALA A 102 -4.61 8.67 -7.02
N ALA A 103 -4.43 9.41 -5.92
CA ALA A 103 -3.33 9.22 -4.99
C ALA A 103 -3.37 7.83 -4.32
N ILE A 104 -4.56 7.34 -3.93
CA ILE A 104 -4.74 5.98 -3.42
C ILE A 104 -4.39 4.95 -4.50
N THR A 105 -4.80 5.17 -5.75
CA THR A 105 -4.47 4.28 -6.86
C THR A 105 -2.96 4.19 -7.07
N GLU A 106 -2.26 5.32 -7.05
CA GLU A 106 -0.80 5.39 -7.19
C GLU A 106 -0.08 4.71 -6.03
N LEU A 107 -0.57 4.91 -4.80
CA LEU A 107 -0.09 4.21 -3.61
C LEU A 107 -0.17 2.68 -3.80
N LEU A 108 -1.31 2.17 -4.28
CA LEU A 108 -1.53 0.74 -4.49
C LEU A 108 -0.64 0.16 -5.61
N VAL A 109 -0.39 0.93 -6.67
CA VAL A 109 0.54 0.54 -7.74
C VAL A 109 1.96 0.41 -7.20
N GLY A 110 2.44 1.42 -6.44
CA GLY A 110 3.77 1.40 -5.84
C GLY A 110 3.95 0.27 -4.82
N LEU A 111 2.95 0.03 -3.98
CA LEU A 111 2.95 -1.11 -3.05
C LEU A 111 3.03 -2.45 -3.78
N ASN A 112 2.27 -2.61 -4.87
CA ASN A 112 2.34 -3.82 -5.70
C ASN A 112 3.73 -3.99 -6.35
N TYR A 113 4.39 -2.90 -6.76
CA TYR A 113 5.75 -2.95 -7.29
C TYR A 113 6.75 -3.40 -6.22
N ILE A 114 6.77 -2.76 -5.05
CA ILE A 114 7.69 -3.11 -3.95
C ILE A 114 7.51 -4.56 -3.51
N TRP A 115 6.26 -5.01 -3.34
CA TRP A 115 6.00 -6.40 -2.96
C TRP A 115 6.54 -7.41 -3.97
N ARG A 116 6.41 -7.11 -5.27
CA ARG A 116 7.01 -7.94 -6.33
C ARG A 116 8.53 -7.90 -6.29
N PHE A 117 9.11 -6.71 -6.12
CA PHE A 117 10.55 -6.51 -6.06
C PHE A 117 11.19 -7.31 -4.92
N GLU A 118 10.66 -7.18 -3.71
CA GLU A 118 11.16 -7.92 -2.53
C GLU A 118 11.07 -9.43 -2.74
N ARG A 119 9.99 -9.92 -3.36
CA ARG A 119 9.82 -11.34 -3.68
C ARG A 119 10.82 -11.82 -4.72
N GLU A 120 11.08 -11.04 -5.76
CA GLU A 120 12.04 -11.38 -6.81
C GLU A 120 13.47 -11.38 -6.29
N MET A 121 13.84 -10.39 -5.46
CA MET A 121 15.17 -10.32 -4.83
C MET A 121 15.38 -11.46 -3.83
N THR A 122 14.35 -11.81 -3.06
CA THR A 122 14.39 -12.98 -2.15
C THR A 122 14.58 -14.27 -2.93
N ALA A 123 13.85 -14.44 -4.03
CA ALA A 123 14.02 -15.61 -4.90
C ALA A 123 15.43 -15.69 -5.48
N LYS A 124 15.98 -14.58 -6.01
CA LYS A 124 17.35 -14.50 -6.52
C LYS A 124 18.38 -14.88 -5.46
N ALA A 125 18.27 -14.34 -4.25
CA ALA A 125 19.16 -14.68 -3.14
C ALA A 125 19.09 -16.17 -2.75
N LEU A 126 17.89 -16.77 -2.75
CA LEU A 126 17.73 -18.20 -2.49
C LEU A 126 18.37 -19.06 -3.59
N PHE A 127 18.24 -18.67 -4.86
CA PHE A 127 18.90 -19.36 -5.98
C PHE A 127 20.44 -19.27 -5.91
N GLU A 128 20.98 -18.10 -5.57
CA GLU A 128 22.43 -17.91 -5.39
C GLU A 128 22.97 -18.78 -4.24
N CYS A 129 22.28 -18.83 -3.10
CA CYS A 129 22.63 -19.71 -1.98
C CYS A 129 22.58 -21.21 -2.35
N ALA A 130 21.59 -21.62 -3.15
CA ALA A 130 21.47 -23.00 -3.62
C ALA A 130 22.61 -23.39 -4.57
N ASN A 131 22.99 -22.48 -5.49
CA ASN A 131 24.12 -22.69 -6.41
C ASN A 131 25.45 -22.77 -5.65
N PHE A 132 25.67 -21.91 -4.65
CA PHE A 132 26.87 -21.95 -3.82
C PHE A 132 27.02 -23.27 -3.05
N ASN A 133 25.91 -23.77 -2.48
CA ASN A 133 25.89 -25.08 -1.82
C ASN A 133 26.10 -26.26 -2.78
N GLY A 134 25.64 -26.15 -4.02
CA GLY A 134 25.92 -27.13 -5.08
C GLY A 134 27.40 -27.18 -5.46
N PHE A 135 28.03 -26.01 -5.59
CA PHE A 135 29.46 -25.91 -5.94
C PHE A 135 30.36 -26.49 -4.84
N ILE A 136 30.08 -26.20 -3.57
CA ILE A 136 30.85 -26.75 -2.43
C ILE A 136 30.75 -28.28 -2.35
N LYS A 137 29.58 -28.86 -2.65
CA LYS A 137 29.40 -30.32 -2.69
C LYS A 137 30.22 -30.97 -3.81
N SER A 138 30.38 -30.31 -4.96
CA SER A 138 31.18 -30.83 -6.07
C SER A 138 32.69 -30.78 -5.82
N THR A 139 33.17 -29.85 -4.99
CA THR A 139 34.62 -29.70 -4.68
C THR A 139 35.14 -30.61 -3.57
N LYS A 140 34.28 -31.43 -2.96
CA LYS A 140 34.62 -32.37 -1.87
C LYS A 140 34.65 -33.85 -2.32
N THR A 141 34.63 -34.11 -3.63
CA THR A 141 34.79 -35.46 -4.22
C THR A 141 36.09 -35.50 -5.00
#